data_AF-A0A3R9BJB5-F1
#
_entry.id   AF-A0A3R9BJB5-F1
#
_cell.length_a   1.000
_cell.length_b   1.000
_cell.length_c   1.000
_cell.angle_alpha   90.00
_cell.angle_beta   90.00
_cell.angle_gamma   90.00
#
_symmetry.space_group_name_H-M   'P 1'
#
loop_
_entity.id
_entity.type
_entity.pdbx_description
1 polymer ?
#
loop_
_entity_poly.entity_id
_entity_poly.type
_entity_poly.pdbx_seq_one_letter_code
_entity_poly.pdbx_strand_id
1 'polypeptide(L)'
;MQHDDLANSLDECSGLIGQAKISQGTRNHLLSQASIYALFLSDLSSGRLTPDRSHGNAVNSMLELISEFCSQVRTALNTHQAE
;
A
#
# COMPACT_ATOMS: atom_id res chain seq x y z
N MET A 1 -14.83 -1.17 7.33
CA MET A 1 -14.65 -2.53 6.80
C MET A 1 -13.79 -2.55 5.54
N GLN A 2 -14.15 -1.95 4.39
CA GLN A 2 -13.27 -2.00 3.19
C GLN A 2 -11.88 -1.34 3.37
N HIS A 3 -11.76 -0.29 4.19
CA HIS A 3 -10.46 0.36 4.44
C HIS A 3 -9.58 -0.44 5.40
N ASP A 4 -10.18 -1.22 6.30
CA ASP A 4 -9.47 -2.03 7.28
C ASP A 4 -8.74 -3.19 6.56
N ASP A 5 -9.37 -3.78 5.53
CA ASP A 5 -8.78 -4.84 4.71
C ASP A 5 -7.58 -4.33 3.88
N LEU A 6 -7.68 -3.12 3.34
CA LEU A 6 -6.59 -2.48 2.60
C LEU A 6 -5.43 -2.08 3.53
N ALA A 7 -5.72 -1.59 4.73
CA ALA A 7 -4.70 -1.27 5.72
C ALA A 7 -3.92 -2.53 6.17
N ASN A 8 -4.64 -3.63 6.44
CA ASN A 8 -4.02 -4.92 6.77
C ASN A 8 -3.17 -5.45 5.61
N SER A 9 -3.69 -5.39 4.38
CA SER A 9 -2.94 -5.80 3.18
C SER A 9 -1.65 -5.00 3.04
N LEU A 10 -1.71 -3.68 3.25
CA LEU A 10 -0.55 -2.80 3.17
C LEU A 10 0.50 -3.08 4.25
N ASP A 11 0.07 -3.39 5.47
CA ASP A 11 0.97 -3.81 6.56
C ASP A 11 1.70 -5.12 6.21
N GLU A 12 0.97 -6.13 5.72
CA GLU A 12 1.57 -7.37 5.23
C GLU A 12 2.58 -7.11 4.11
N CYS A 13 2.22 -6.29 3.11
CA CYS A 13 3.11 -5.92 2.01
C CYS A 13 4.39 -5.24 2.51
N SER A 14 4.26 -4.34 3.48
CA SER A 14 5.39 -3.65 4.10
C SER A 14 6.31 -4.63 4.83
N GLY A 15 5.74 -5.62 5.53
CA GLY A 15 6.46 -6.72 6.15
C GLY A 15 7.26 -7.54 5.13
N LEU A 16 6.62 -7.90 4.01
CA LEU A 16 7.28 -8.62 2.91
C LEU A 16 8.45 -7.82 2.32
N ILE A 17 8.29 -6.51 2.09
CA ILE A 17 9.36 -5.63 1.59
C ILE A 17 10.53 -5.59 2.58
N GLY A 18 10.25 -5.50 3.89
CA GLY A 18 11.27 -5.50 4.93
C GLY A 18 12.15 -6.76 4.92
N GLN A 19 11.56 -7.91 4.58
CA GLN A 19 12.22 -9.21 4.54
C GLN A 19 12.79 -9.58 3.16
N ALA A 20 12.43 -8.84 2.11
CA ALA A 20 12.84 -9.12 0.75
C ALA A 20 14.36 -9.03 0.55
N LYS A 21 14.95 -9.99 -0.18
CA LYS A 21 16.35 -9.98 -0.62
C LYS A 21 16.55 -9.10 -1.87
N ILE A 22 16.20 -7.83 -1.76
CA ILE A 22 16.36 -6.81 -2.81
C ILE A 22 17.41 -5.77 -2.41
N SER A 23 17.80 -4.91 -3.35
CA SER A 23 18.72 -3.81 -3.07
C SER A 23 18.15 -2.87 -1.99
N GLN A 24 19.03 -2.28 -1.17
CA GLN A 24 18.61 -1.34 -0.12
C GLN A 24 17.88 -0.12 -0.71
N GLY A 25 18.32 0.39 -1.86
CA GLY A 25 17.65 1.50 -2.55
C GLY A 25 16.22 1.16 -2.96
N THR A 26 16.02 -0.02 -3.56
CA THR A 26 14.68 -0.52 -3.93
C THR A 26 13.81 -0.72 -2.69
N ARG A 27 14.34 -1.34 -1.63
CA ARG A 27 13.61 -1.55 -0.38
C ARG A 27 13.13 -0.23 0.22
N ASN A 28 14.04 0.75 0.33
CA ASN A 28 13.71 2.06 0.90
C ASN A 28 12.65 2.78 0.05
N HIS A 29 12.74 2.69 -1.27
CA HIS A 29 11.74 3.27 -2.17
C HIS A 29 10.35 2.67 -1.95
N LEU A 30 10.26 1.34 -1.90
CA LEU A 30 8.99 0.63 -1.67
C LEU A 30 8.40 0.91 -0.29
N LEU A 31 9.22 0.91 0.77
CA LEU A 31 8.76 1.26 2.13
C LEU A 31 8.28 2.71 2.23
N SER A 32 8.94 3.63 1.52
CA SER A 32 8.50 5.04 1.45
C SER A 32 7.13 5.17 0.80
N GLN A 33 6.90 4.48 -0.32
CA GLN A 33 5.58 4.44 -0.96
C GLN A 33 4.51 3.84 -0.04
N ALA A 34 4.80 2.70 0.61
CA ALA A 34 3.88 2.08 1.54
C ALA A 34 3.54 3.01 2.72
N SER A 35 4.51 3.78 3.22
CA SER A 35 4.28 4.77 4.28
C SER A 35 3.33 5.90 3.85
N ILE A 36 3.45 6.38 2.60
CA ILE A 36 2.54 7.39 2.04
C ILE A 36 1.11 6.83 1.96
N TYR A 37 0.96 5.60 1.49
CA TYR A 37 -0.34 4.93 1.44
C TYR A 37 -0.95 4.70 2.82
N ALA A 38 -0.14 4.36 3.83
CA ALA A 38 -0.60 4.19 5.19
C ALA A 38 -1.11 5.51 5.80
N LEU A 39 -0.41 6.63 5.53
CA LEU A 39 -0.87 7.96 5.93
C LEU A 39 -2.21 8.31 5.27
N PHE A 40 -2.35 8.05 3.96
CA PHE A 40 -3.60 8.26 3.25
C PHE A 40 -4.77 7.48 3.87
N LEU A 41 -4.58 6.18 4.13
CA LEU A 41 -5.62 5.35 4.75
C LEU A 41 -5.96 5.80 6.18
N SER A 42 -4.96 6.28 6.94
CA SER A 42 -5.16 6.83 8.28
C SER A 42 -5.98 8.12 8.24
N ASP A 43 -5.69 9.03 7.31
CA ASP A 43 -6.45 10.25 7.12
C ASP A 43 -7.89 9.98 6.67
N LEU A 44 -8.08 8.99 5.78
CA LEU A 44 -9.39 8.54 5.33
C LEU A 44 -10.20 7.91 6.48
N SER A 45 -9.58 7.04 7.28
CA SER A 45 -10.26 6.33 8.38
C SER A 45 -10.57 7.24 9.57
N SER A 46 -9.73 8.24 9.83
CA SER A 46 -9.97 9.25 10.86
C SER A 46 -10.98 10.33 10.43
N GLY A 47 -11.42 10.32 9.17
CA GLY A 47 -12.33 11.31 8.60
C GLY A 47 -11.67 12.67 8.31
N ARG A 48 -10.33 12.77 8.43
CA ARG A 48 -9.58 13.97 8.00
C ARG A 48 -9.61 14.15 6.49
N LEU A 49 -9.64 13.03 5.77
CA LEU A 49 -9.93 12.98 4.35
C LEU A 49 -11.35 12.42 4.17
N THR A 50 -12.31 13.29 3.86
CA THR A 50 -13.67 12.86 3.51
C THR A 50 -13.85 12.84 2.00
N PRO A 51 -14.27 11.70 1.40
CA PRO A 51 -14.66 11.66 0.00
C PRO A 51 -15.97 12.42 -0.19
N ASP A 52 -15.89 13.71 -0.50
CA ASP A 52 -17.05 14.45 -1.00
C ASP A 52 -17.31 14.11 -2.48
N ARG A 53 -18.36 14.70 -3.07
CA ARG A 53 -18.73 14.47 -4.47
C ARG A 53 -17.63 14.83 -5.48
N SER A 54 -16.68 15.69 -5.11
CA SER A 54 -15.59 16.15 -5.97
C SER A 54 -14.33 15.29 -5.80
N HIS A 55 -14.12 14.71 -4.61
CA HIS A 55 -12.91 13.96 -4.26
C HIS A 55 -13.14 12.43 -4.21
N GLY A 56 -14.37 11.95 -4.28
CA GLY A 56 -14.69 10.51 -4.24
C GLY A 56 -13.97 9.70 -5.32
N ASN A 57 -13.82 10.25 -6.54
CA ASN A 57 -13.06 9.59 -7.60
C ASN A 57 -11.58 9.48 -7.26
N ALA A 58 -10.98 10.53 -6.70
CA ALA A 58 -9.56 10.53 -6.32
C ALA A 58 -9.30 9.56 -5.16
N VAL A 59 -10.21 9.49 -4.18
CA VAL A 59 -10.12 8.52 -3.09
C VAL A 59 -10.19 7.10 -3.64
N ASN A 60 -11.16 6.80 -4.50
CA ASN A 60 -11.28 5.48 -5.12
C ASN A 60 -10.03 5.11 -5.94
N SER A 61 -9.50 6.02 -6.77
CA SER A 61 -8.26 5.77 -7.51
C SER A 61 -7.07 5.52 -6.59
N MET A 62 -6.97 6.24 -5.47
CA MET A 62 -5.92 5.97 -4.48
C MET A 62 -6.08 4.59 -3.83
N LEU A 63 -7.31 4.16 -3.50
CA LEU A 63 -7.55 2.82 -2.97
C LEU A 63 -7.19 1.73 -3.99
N GLU A 64 -7.48 1.94 -5.27
CA GLU A 64 -7.06 1.03 -6.36
C GLU A 64 -5.54 0.96 -6.49
N LEU A 65 -4.85 2.10 -6.45
CA LEU A 65 -3.38 2.15 -6.50
C LEU A 65 -2.74 1.41 -5.30
N ILE A 66 -3.32 1.52 -4.11
CA ILE A 66 -2.86 0.79 -2.93
C ILE A 66 -3.02 -0.72 -3.13
N SER A 67 -4.17 -1.15 -3.65
CA SER A 67 -4.43 -2.55 -3.97
C SER A 67 -3.45 -3.09 -5.01
N GLU A 68 -3.20 -2.32 -6.08
CA GLU A 68 -2.28 -2.69 -7.15
C GLU A 68 -0.83 -2.78 -6.64
N PHE A 69 -0.37 -1.78 -5.88
CA PHE A 69 0.95 -1.78 -5.25
C PHE A 69 1.19 -3.06 -4.46
N CYS A 70 0.23 -3.44 -3.61
CA CYS A 70 0.33 -4.64 -2.80
C CYS A 70 0.38 -5.93 -3.65
N SER A 71 -0.44 -6.00 -4.69
CA SER A 71 -0.44 -7.12 -5.64
C SER A 71 0.90 -7.26 -6.36
N GLN A 72 1.46 -6.16 -6.85
CA GLN A 72 2.74 -6.14 -7.55
C GLN A 72 3.90 -6.52 -6.64
N VAL A 73 3.95 -5.97 -5.41
CA VAL A 73 4.96 -6.33 -4.41
C VAL A 73 4.90 -7.82 -4.09
N ARG A 74 3.72 -8.36 -3.82
CA ARG A 74 3.55 -9.79 -3.51
C ARG A 74 3.99 -10.67 -4.68
N THR A 75 3.60 -10.32 -5.90
CA THR A 75 3.97 -11.06 -7.11
C THR A 75 5.47 -11.04 -7.34
N ALA A 76 6.09 -9.86 -7.30
CA ALA A 76 7.53 -9.70 -7.52
C ALA A 76 8.34 -10.46 -6.47
N LEU A 77 7.98 -10.32 -5.20
CA LEU A 77 8.72 -10.94 -4.11
C LEU A 77 8.53 -12.46 -4.01
N ASN A 78 7.35 -12.99 -4.33
CA ASN A 78 7.13 -14.44 -4.40
C ASN A 78 7.94 -15.08 -5.53
N THR A 79 8.05 -14.43 -6.69
CA THR A 79 8.89 -14.92 -7.79
C THR A 79 10.37 -14.98 -7.39
N HIS A 80 10.85 -14.00 -6.62
CA HIS A 80 12.24 -13.96 -6.14
C HIS A 80 12.56 -14.87 -4.94
N GLN A 81 11.56 -15.49 -4.30
CA GLN A 81 11.76 -16.46 -3.21
C GLN A 81 11.70 -17.92 -3.68
N ALA A 82 11.19 -18.17 -4.90
CA ALA A 82 11.08 -19.51 -5.48
C ALA A 82 12.35 -19.98 -6.21
N GLU A 83 13.37 -19.13 -6.29
CA GLU A 83 14.71 -19.41 -6.82
C GLU A 83 15.75 -19.59 -5.71
#